data_AF-A0A962Y8G3-F1
#
_entry.id   AF-A0A962Y8G3-F1
#
_cell.length_a   1.000
_cell.length_b   1.000
_cell.length_c   1.000
_cell.angle_alpha   90.00
_cell.angle_beta   90.00
_cell.angle_gamma   90.00
#
_symmetry.space_group_name_H-M   'P 1'
#
loop_
_entity.id
_entity.type
_entity.pdbx_description
1 polymer ?
#
loop_
_entity_poly.entity_id
_entity_poly.type
_entity_poly.pdbx_seq_one_letter_code
_entity_poly.pdbx_strand_id
1 'polypeptide(L)'
;VYDATVAKQGQLERPVAFKPMPLLSQHNTGWVSDKSGIDVNDPKFAQRNLATYEIDKSLGFNVAPQTEIGISQAGRHNEYKGLGLIMDKAQGKMGKDLSSDELAHPLVRRELTKLQILDAIVGQGDRHGGNYFVHIIPSNDGNPLNDTVTVTGIDNDQCLGQKIDNPDQLVYAKDNAHKGFRGVRMPKIIDTDMKKAINDLKPDVLEKILDDHGLSQAEVTAAQNRLSALQKHIADNTKTTVIDPKDWNSKTVDDNLDKDSSYAARDFEQRVAFQQQLKDKLADVGSSS
;
A
#
# COMPACT_ATOMS: atom_id res chain seq x y z
N VAL A 1 -9.79 10.95 -10.52
CA VAL A 1 -8.78 10.21 -11.32
C VAL A 1 -9.40 9.93 -12.67
N TYR A 2 -8.68 10.09 -13.76
CA TYR A 2 -9.15 9.83 -15.13
C TYR A 2 -8.39 8.64 -15.71
N ASP A 3 -9.07 7.77 -16.45
CA ASP A 3 -8.39 6.79 -17.30
C ASP A 3 -7.79 7.52 -18.50
N ALA A 4 -6.53 7.24 -18.82
CA ALA A 4 -5.83 7.83 -19.96
C ALA A 4 -4.82 6.84 -20.56
N THR A 5 -4.22 7.22 -21.69
CA THR A 5 -3.08 6.55 -22.31
C THR A 5 -1.93 7.53 -22.43
N VAL A 6 -0.69 7.04 -22.23
CA VAL A 6 0.50 7.85 -22.44
C VAL A 6 1.12 7.48 -23.78
N ALA A 7 1.21 8.44 -24.67
CA ALA A 7 2.06 8.37 -25.87
C ALA A 7 3.39 9.07 -25.57
N LYS A 8 4.44 8.30 -25.30
CA LYS A 8 5.82 8.81 -25.24
C LYS A 8 6.52 8.46 -26.54
N GLN A 9 7.21 9.42 -27.17
CA GLN A 9 7.86 9.21 -28.46
C GLN A 9 8.80 7.99 -28.39
N GLY A 10 8.51 6.96 -29.19
CA GLY A 10 9.29 5.71 -29.21
C GLY A 10 8.92 4.65 -28.16
N GLN A 11 7.85 4.83 -27.38
CA GLN A 11 7.31 3.82 -26.47
C GLN A 11 5.89 3.41 -26.88
N LEU A 12 5.53 2.15 -26.59
CA LEU A 12 4.17 1.66 -26.75
C LEU A 12 3.23 2.44 -25.82
N GLU A 13 2.03 2.73 -26.33
CA GLU A 13 0.97 3.31 -25.51
C GLU A 13 0.63 2.36 -24.36
N ARG A 14 0.56 2.90 -23.14
CA ARG A 14 0.22 2.14 -21.93
C ARG A 14 -0.95 2.79 -21.20
N PRO A 15 -1.87 1.99 -20.62
CA PRO A 15 -2.98 2.51 -19.83
C PRO A 15 -2.47 3.12 -18.52
N VAL A 16 -2.96 4.30 -18.18
CA VAL A 16 -2.59 5.05 -16.98
C VAL A 16 -3.81 5.62 -16.28
N ALA A 17 -3.65 5.86 -14.99
CA ALA A 17 -4.47 6.75 -14.20
C ALA A 17 -3.84 8.15 -14.21
N PHE A 18 -4.63 9.17 -14.54
CA PHE A 18 -4.22 10.56 -14.49
C PHE A 18 -4.91 11.30 -13.32
N LYS A 19 -4.12 11.95 -12.45
CA LYS A 19 -4.60 12.79 -11.36
C LYS A 19 -4.20 14.25 -11.61
N PRO A 20 -5.13 15.16 -11.99
CA PRO A 20 -4.83 16.57 -12.17
C PRO A 20 -4.26 17.24 -10.91
N MET A 21 -3.26 18.11 -11.07
CA MET A 21 -2.66 18.84 -9.95
C MET A 21 -3.66 19.68 -9.14
N PRO A 22 -4.65 20.38 -9.74
CA PRO A 22 -5.61 21.14 -8.94
C PRO A 22 -6.47 20.30 -8.00
N LEU A 23 -6.66 19.00 -8.27
CA LEU A 23 -7.34 18.09 -7.34
C LEU A 23 -6.42 17.67 -6.19
N LEU A 24 -5.12 17.66 -6.45
CA LEU A 24 -4.07 17.34 -5.47
C LEU A 24 -3.69 18.54 -4.59
N SER A 25 -4.21 19.74 -4.91
CA SER A 25 -3.99 20.96 -4.15
C SER A 25 -5.24 21.44 -3.38
N GLN A 26 -6.36 20.72 -3.45
CA GLN A 26 -7.58 21.09 -2.74
C GLN A 26 -7.49 20.78 -1.24
N HIS A 27 -7.96 21.71 -0.42
CA HIS A 27 -7.98 21.71 1.06
C HIS A 27 -8.87 20.63 1.70
N ASN A 28 -8.88 19.41 1.19
CA ASN A 28 -9.61 18.31 1.80
C ASN A 28 -8.62 17.34 2.44
N THR A 29 -8.12 17.73 3.62
CA THR A 29 -7.22 16.86 4.37
C THR A 29 -8.03 15.74 4.97
N GLY A 30 -7.93 14.56 4.33
CA GLY A 30 -8.50 13.33 4.87
C GLY A 30 -8.03 13.12 6.32
N TRP A 31 -8.78 12.29 7.03
CA TRP A 31 -8.54 12.01 8.45
C TRP A 31 -7.09 11.59 8.71
N VAL A 32 -6.48 10.83 7.79
CA VAL A 32 -5.08 10.39 7.90
C VAL A 32 -4.09 11.55 7.74
N SER A 33 -4.33 12.50 6.84
CA SER A 33 -3.49 13.70 6.70
C SER A 33 -3.42 14.54 7.98
N ASP A 34 -4.55 14.78 8.64
CA ASP A 34 -4.62 15.51 9.91
C ASP A 34 -3.82 14.80 11.02
N LYS A 35 -4.05 13.49 11.18
CA LYS A 35 -3.41 12.69 12.24
C LYS A 35 -1.93 12.46 11.99
N SER A 36 -1.53 12.32 10.72
CA SER A 36 -0.12 12.17 10.36
C SER A 36 0.65 13.48 10.33
N GLY A 37 -0.03 14.63 10.42
CA GLY A 37 0.62 15.94 10.47
C GLY A 37 1.11 16.46 9.12
N ILE A 38 0.43 16.07 8.04
CA ILE A 38 0.59 16.68 6.72
C ILE A 38 0.09 18.14 6.79
N ASP A 39 0.85 19.08 6.23
CA ASP A 39 0.43 20.48 6.15
C ASP A 39 -0.82 20.62 5.26
N VAL A 40 -1.90 21.14 5.83
CA VAL A 40 -3.19 21.31 5.16
C VAL A 40 -3.17 22.40 4.07
N ASN A 41 -2.18 23.29 4.12
CA ASN A 41 -2.02 24.39 3.16
C ASN A 41 -1.05 24.04 2.03
N ASP A 42 -0.12 23.11 2.29
CA ASP A 42 0.81 22.59 1.31
C ASP A 42 0.93 21.06 1.44
N PRO A 43 -0.12 20.31 1.06
CA PRO A 43 -0.20 18.89 1.33
C PRO A 43 0.76 18.06 0.49
N LYS A 44 1.31 18.60 -0.62
CA LYS A 44 2.29 17.92 -1.49
C LYS A 44 1.86 16.51 -1.94
N PHE A 45 0.56 16.31 -2.19
CA PHE A 45 0.01 14.99 -2.52
C PHE A 45 0.66 14.36 -3.76
N ALA A 46 1.03 15.19 -4.74
CA ALA A 46 1.75 14.72 -5.92
C ALA A 46 3.14 14.15 -5.58
N GLN A 47 3.91 14.94 -4.83
CA GLN A 47 5.27 14.65 -4.39
C GLN A 47 5.30 13.41 -3.50
N ARG A 48 4.31 13.22 -2.62
CA ARG A 48 4.19 12.01 -1.78
C ARG A 48 4.02 10.72 -2.59
N ASN A 49 3.24 10.76 -3.68
CA ASN A 49 3.10 9.60 -4.56
C ASN A 49 4.41 9.30 -5.30
N LEU A 50 5.10 10.35 -5.80
CA LEU A 50 6.41 10.21 -6.47
C LEU A 50 7.47 9.64 -5.51
N ALA A 51 7.58 10.21 -4.31
CA ALA A 51 8.49 9.73 -3.27
C ALA A 51 8.18 8.29 -2.86
N THR A 52 6.90 7.92 -2.69
CA THR A 52 6.50 6.55 -2.37
C THR A 52 6.96 5.56 -3.46
N TYR A 53 6.80 5.92 -4.73
CA TYR A 53 7.27 5.10 -5.85
C TYR A 53 8.81 4.95 -5.86
N GLU A 54 9.55 6.03 -5.58
CA GLU A 54 11.02 5.96 -5.52
C GLU A 54 11.55 5.15 -4.33
N ILE A 55 10.86 5.19 -3.18
CA ILE A 55 11.15 4.35 -2.02
C ILE A 55 10.85 2.88 -2.35
N ASP A 56 9.71 2.58 -2.96
CA ASP A 56 9.35 1.23 -3.43
C ASP A 56 10.39 0.67 -4.40
N LYS A 57 10.85 1.50 -5.36
CA LYS A 57 11.93 1.16 -6.29
C LYS A 57 13.25 0.88 -5.58
N SER A 58 13.56 1.63 -4.52
CA SER A 58 14.78 1.43 -3.72
C SER A 58 14.73 0.14 -2.90
N LEU A 59 13.54 -0.29 -2.49
CA LEU A 59 13.29 -1.58 -1.84
C LEU A 59 13.26 -2.75 -2.84
N GLY A 60 12.97 -2.48 -4.12
CA GLY A 60 12.80 -3.50 -5.15
C GLY A 60 11.51 -4.31 -4.99
N PHE A 61 10.51 -3.78 -4.29
CA PHE A 61 9.27 -4.51 -4.02
C PHE A 61 8.28 -4.45 -5.18
N ASN A 62 8.27 -3.36 -5.94
CA ASN A 62 7.36 -3.13 -7.08
C ASN A 62 5.89 -3.22 -6.67
N VAL A 63 5.55 -2.67 -5.49
CA VAL A 63 4.18 -2.64 -4.96
C VAL A 63 3.55 -1.25 -5.00
N ALA A 64 4.27 -0.23 -5.47
CA ALA A 64 3.70 1.06 -5.83
C ALA A 64 3.60 1.20 -7.37
N PRO A 65 2.56 1.86 -7.90
CA PRO A 65 2.48 2.11 -9.33
C PRO A 65 3.62 3.05 -9.75
N GLN A 66 4.20 2.78 -10.92
CA GLN A 66 5.11 3.74 -11.55
C GLN A 66 4.39 5.07 -11.70
N THR A 67 5.01 6.11 -11.14
CA THR A 67 4.42 7.44 -11.01
C THR A 67 5.36 8.48 -11.59
N GLU A 68 4.81 9.35 -12.46
CA GLU A 68 5.54 10.43 -13.12
C GLU A 68 4.67 11.69 -13.17
N ILE A 69 5.28 12.84 -13.43
CA ILE A 69 4.55 14.06 -13.77
C ILE A 69 4.35 14.09 -15.28
N GLY A 70 3.15 14.46 -15.73
CA GLY A 70 2.90 14.68 -17.14
C GLY A 70 1.86 15.76 -17.41
N ILE A 71 1.74 16.11 -18.69
CA ILE A 71 0.81 17.13 -19.17
C ILE A 71 -0.26 16.43 -20.00
N SER A 72 -1.52 16.53 -19.57
CA SER A 72 -2.65 16.13 -20.39
C SER A 72 -2.89 17.18 -21.48
N GLN A 73 -2.81 16.76 -22.75
CA GLN A 73 -3.15 17.58 -23.92
C GLN A 73 -4.59 17.36 -24.41
N ALA A 74 -5.36 16.46 -23.77
CA ALA A 74 -6.61 15.97 -24.31
C ALA A 74 -7.72 17.04 -24.33
N GLY A 75 -8.42 17.09 -25.45
CA GLY A 75 -9.27 18.18 -25.89
C GLY A 75 -10.54 17.71 -26.57
N ARG A 76 -11.33 16.85 -25.90
CA ARG A 76 -12.77 16.69 -26.15
C ARG A 76 -13.51 16.49 -24.82
N HIS A 77 -14.65 17.17 -24.69
CA HIS A 77 -15.63 17.18 -23.57
C HIS A 77 -15.14 16.75 -22.16
N ASN A 78 -15.04 17.72 -21.25
CA ASN A 78 -14.80 17.56 -19.79
C ASN A 78 -13.44 16.99 -19.36
N GLU A 79 -12.47 16.87 -20.26
CA GLU A 79 -11.11 16.43 -19.90
C GLU A 79 -10.24 17.61 -19.45
N TYR A 80 -9.59 17.44 -18.29
CA TYR A 80 -8.63 18.42 -17.76
C TYR A 80 -7.41 18.54 -18.68
N LYS A 81 -7.08 19.78 -19.07
CA LYS A 81 -5.81 20.14 -19.70
C LYS A 81 -4.87 20.75 -18.66
N GLY A 82 -3.66 20.22 -18.58
CA GLY A 82 -2.64 20.74 -17.67
C GLY A 82 -1.81 19.66 -17.00
N LEU A 83 -1.10 20.07 -15.95
CA LEU A 83 -0.18 19.24 -15.20
C LEU A 83 -0.93 18.25 -14.30
N GLY A 84 -0.44 17.02 -14.21
CA GLY A 84 -0.97 16.01 -13.31
C GLY A 84 0.03 14.89 -13.05
N LEU A 85 -0.34 14.00 -12.13
CA LEU A 85 0.35 12.73 -11.96
C LEU A 85 -0.16 11.73 -12.99
N ILE A 86 0.78 11.03 -13.61
CA ILE A 86 0.56 9.85 -14.41
C ILE A 86 0.97 8.66 -13.57
N MET A 87 0.07 7.70 -13.40
CA MET A 87 0.31 6.48 -12.63
C MET A 87 -0.04 5.27 -13.47
N ASP A 88 0.75 4.21 -13.43
CA ASP A 88 0.40 2.94 -14.07
C ASP A 88 -0.96 2.45 -13.57
N LYS A 89 -1.81 1.99 -14.49
CA LYS A 89 -3.09 1.42 -14.11
C LYS A 89 -2.87 0.08 -13.41
N ALA A 90 -3.21 0.02 -12.13
CA ALA A 90 -3.16 -1.19 -11.34
C ALA A 90 -4.08 -2.28 -11.96
N GLN A 91 -3.56 -3.50 -12.07
CA GLN A 91 -4.25 -4.62 -12.71
C GLN A 91 -4.93 -5.53 -11.68
N GLY A 92 -5.89 -6.33 -12.13
CA GLY A 92 -6.55 -7.33 -11.28
C GLY A 92 -7.73 -6.77 -10.47
N LYS A 93 -7.99 -7.38 -9.31
CA LYS A 93 -9.13 -7.06 -8.45
C LYS A 93 -8.70 -6.11 -7.33
N MET A 94 -9.58 -5.20 -6.92
CA MET A 94 -9.36 -4.46 -5.67
C MET A 94 -9.38 -5.43 -4.49
N GLY A 95 -8.60 -5.16 -3.44
CA GLY A 95 -8.57 -5.98 -2.23
C GLY A 95 -9.94 -6.25 -1.62
N LYS A 96 -10.82 -5.24 -1.63
CA LYS A 96 -12.21 -5.32 -1.14
C LYS A 96 -13.11 -6.22 -1.99
N ASP A 97 -12.63 -6.72 -3.12
CA ASP A 97 -13.34 -7.61 -4.04
C ASP A 97 -12.71 -9.01 -4.12
N LEU A 98 -11.63 -9.26 -3.37
CA LEU A 98 -11.00 -10.58 -3.27
C LEU A 98 -11.84 -11.55 -2.44
N SER A 99 -11.80 -12.82 -2.83
CA SER A 99 -12.30 -13.95 -2.06
C SER A 99 -11.36 -14.31 -0.90
N SER A 100 -11.86 -15.12 0.05
CA SER A 100 -11.04 -15.69 1.13
C SER A 100 -9.89 -16.52 0.60
N ASP A 101 -10.11 -17.27 -0.49
CA ASP A 101 -9.11 -18.17 -1.07
C ASP A 101 -7.99 -17.38 -1.76
N GLU A 102 -8.34 -16.27 -2.44
CA GLU A 102 -7.35 -15.36 -3.01
C GLU A 102 -6.52 -14.67 -1.92
N LEU A 103 -7.12 -14.28 -0.80
CA LEU A 103 -6.39 -13.71 0.35
C LEU A 103 -5.54 -14.75 1.10
N ALA A 104 -5.93 -16.04 1.02
CA ALA A 104 -5.15 -17.16 1.54
C ALA A 104 -4.01 -17.60 0.61
N HIS A 105 -3.97 -17.10 -0.64
CA HIS A 105 -2.94 -17.46 -1.60
C HIS A 105 -1.54 -17.08 -1.09
N PRO A 106 -0.55 -18.00 -1.09
CA PRO A 106 0.76 -17.77 -0.45
C PRO A 106 1.50 -16.56 -1.02
N LEU A 107 1.48 -16.40 -2.35
CA LEU A 107 2.11 -15.24 -2.99
C LEU A 107 1.34 -13.93 -2.79
N VAL A 108 0.02 -13.98 -2.56
CA VAL A 108 -0.75 -12.76 -2.22
C VAL A 108 -0.36 -12.29 -0.83
N ARG A 109 -0.24 -13.21 0.14
CA ARG A 109 0.25 -12.89 1.50
C ARG A 109 1.65 -12.28 1.46
N ARG A 110 2.54 -12.84 0.65
CA ARG A 110 3.89 -12.31 0.43
C ARG A 110 3.86 -10.87 -0.10
N GLU A 111 3.17 -10.63 -1.21
CA GLU A 111 3.16 -9.31 -1.85
C GLU A 111 2.41 -8.26 -1.01
N LEU A 112 1.35 -8.63 -0.29
CA LEU A 112 0.70 -7.73 0.69
C LEU A 112 1.62 -7.40 1.86
N THR A 113 2.50 -8.33 2.27
CA THR A 113 3.50 -8.04 3.30
C THR A 113 4.54 -7.03 2.80
N LYS A 114 4.96 -7.10 1.53
CA LYS A 114 5.81 -6.05 0.93
C LYS A 114 5.12 -4.69 0.93
N LEU A 115 3.85 -4.64 0.56
CA LEU A 115 3.05 -3.41 0.61
C LEU A 115 2.96 -2.86 2.04
N GLN A 116 2.73 -3.72 3.02
CA GLN A 116 2.71 -3.34 4.44
C GLN A 116 4.06 -2.78 4.91
N ILE A 117 5.17 -3.35 4.44
CA ILE A 117 6.52 -2.84 4.75
C ILE A 117 6.72 -1.45 4.14
N LEU A 118 6.34 -1.26 2.86
CA LEU A 118 6.39 0.05 2.22
C LEU A 118 5.55 1.06 3.01
N ASP A 119 4.30 0.71 3.32
CA ASP A 119 3.36 1.54 4.07
C ASP A 119 3.86 1.85 5.49
N ALA A 120 4.62 0.95 6.12
CA ALA A 120 5.28 1.20 7.41
C ALA A 120 6.36 2.29 7.29
N ILE A 121 7.18 2.26 6.23
CA ILE A 121 8.24 3.25 5.98
C ILE A 121 7.61 4.59 5.57
N VAL A 122 6.66 4.58 4.63
CA VAL A 122 6.02 5.81 4.13
C VAL A 122 4.87 6.29 4.99
N GLY A 123 4.44 5.53 6.01
CA GLY A 123 3.44 5.99 6.99
C GLY A 123 2.08 6.18 6.36
N GLN A 124 1.73 5.29 5.43
CA GLN A 124 0.44 5.27 4.80
C GLN A 124 -0.61 4.75 5.78
N GLY A 125 -1.39 5.66 6.34
CA GLY A 125 -2.39 5.34 7.34
C GLY A 125 -3.71 4.82 6.78
N ASP A 126 -4.05 5.05 5.51
CA ASP A 126 -5.36 4.72 4.93
C ASP A 126 -5.35 3.43 4.09
N ARG A 127 -4.40 2.51 4.32
CA ARG A 127 -4.39 1.26 3.55
C ARG A 127 -5.55 0.34 3.93
N HIS A 128 -6.55 0.26 3.06
CA HIS A 128 -7.65 -0.71 3.11
C HIS A 128 -7.87 -1.38 1.75
N GLY A 129 -8.77 -2.36 1.66
CA GLY A 129 -9.04 -3.12 0.41
C GLY A 129 -9.48 -2.30 -0.80
N GLY A 130 -9.84 -1.01 -0.62
CA GLY A 130 -10.14 -0.12 -1.74
C GLY A 130 -8.89 0.53 -2.36
N ASN A 131 -7.76 0.50 -1.65
CA ASN A 131 -6.54 1.22 -2.00
C ASN A 131 -5.44 0.27 -2.49
N TYR A 132 -5.73 -0.99 -2.76
CA TYR A 132 -4.76 -1.86 -3.43
C TYR A 132 -5.46 -2.82 -4.39
N PHE A 133 -4.72 -3.24 -5.41
CA PHE A 133 -5.15 -4.24 -6.37
C PHE A 133 -4.25 -5.47 -6.29
N VAL A 134 -4.81 -6.62 -6.66
CA VAL A 134 -4.11 -7.90 -6.74
C VAL A 134 -4.41 -8.53 -8.09
N HIS A 135 -3.35 -8.79 -8.86
CA HIS A 135 -3.41 -9.52 -10.11
C HIS A 135 -2.73 -10.88 -9.92
N ILE A 136 -3.49 -11.96 -10.11
CA ILE A 136 -3.00 -13.33 -10.05
C ILE A 136 -3.08 -13.91 -11.46
N ILE A 137 -1.96 -14.37 -11.99
CA ILE A 137 -1.87 -15.13 -13.24
C ILE A 137 -1.46 -16.55 -12.86
N PRO A 138 -2.39 -17.52 -12.90
CA PRO A 138 -2.09 -18.89 -12.55
C PRO A 138 -1.00 -19.49 -13.43
N SER A 139 -0.13 -20.27 -12.81
CA SER A 139 0.81 -21.14 -13.50
C SER A 139 0.09 -22.31 -14.18
N ASN A 140 0.73 -22.88 -15.20
CA ASN A 140 0.17 -24.03 -15.92
C ASN A 140 0.33 -25.37 -15.18
N ASP A 141 1.12 -25.42 -14.10
CA ASP A 141 1.41 -26.66 -13.37
C ASP A 141 0.52 -26.86 -12.13
N GLY A 142 -0.35 -25.89 -11.83
CA GLY A 142 -1.30 -25.94 -10.72
C GLY A 142 -0.66 -25.75 -9.34
N ASN A 143 0.63 -25.41 -9.26
CA ASN A 143 1.28 -25.07 -8.00
C ASN A 143 1.15 -23.56 -7.72
N PRO A 144 0.42 -23.14 -6.67
CA PRO A 144 0.22 -21.72 -6.38
C PRO A 144 1.50 -20.95 -6.04
N LEU A 145 2.61 -21.65 -5.73
CA LEU A 145 3.92 -21.01 -5.56
C LEU A 145 4.60 -20.63 -6.88
N ASN A 146 4.08 -21.10 -8.02
CA ASN A 146 4.59 -20.77 -9.36
C ASN A 146 3.72 -19.73 -10.08
N ASP A 147 2.60 -19.32 -9.48
CA ASP A 147 1.74 -18.26 -10.01
C ASP A 147 2.48 -16.92 -10.07
N THR A 148 2.12 -16.06 -11.02
CA THR A 148 2.60 -14.68 -11.01
C THR A 148 1.59 -13.83 -10.25
N VAL A 149 2.02 -13.25 -9.13
CA VAL A 149 1.19 -12.36 -8.32
C VAL A 149 1.82 -10.98 -8.26
N THR A 150 1.01 -9.97 -8.57
CA THR A 150 1.37 -8.56 -8.41
C THR A 150 0.38 -7.89 -7.48
N VAL A 151 0.88 -7.18 -6.48
CA VAL A 151 0.10 -6.26 -5.65
C VAL A 151 0.48 -4.83 -6.02
N THR A 152 -0.50 -3.94 -6.12
CA THR A 152 -0.24 -2.52 -6.38
C THR A 152 -1.06 -1.66 -5.42
N GLY A 153 -0.39 -0.97 -4.50
CA GLY A 153 -0.95 -0.01 -3.56
C GLY A 153 -1.08 1.37 -4.19
N ILE A 154 -2.31 1.84 -4.34
CA ILE A 154 -2.66 3.16 -4.89
C ILE A 154 -2.99 4.16 -3.78
N ASP A 155 -3.31 5.41 -4.15
CA ASP A 155 -3.72 6.46 -3.21
C ASP A 155 -2.69 6.71 -2.08
N ASN A 156 -1.43 6.87 -2.51
CA ASN A 156 -0.30 7.18 -1.64
C ASN A 156 -0.15 8.69 -1.36
N ASP A 157 -1.24 9.45 -1.46
CA ASP A 157 -1.25 10.90 -1.19
C ASP A 157 -1.30 11.22 0.31
N GLN A 158 -1.94 10.39 1.14
CA GLN A 158 -2.03 10.60 2.60
C GLN A 158 -0.94 9.86 3.39
N CYS A 159 0.32 9.97 2.95
CA CYS A 159 1.48 9.37 3.62
C CYS A 159 2.56 10.42 3.95
N LEU A 160 3.65 10.00 4.58
CA LEU A 160 4.86 10.80 4.86
C LEU A 160 4.60 12.02 5.76
N GLY A 161 3.59 11.97 6.62
CA GLY A 161 3.36 13.01 7.61
C GLY A 161 4.36 12.95 8.77
N GLN A 162 4.65 14.11 9.37
CA GLN A 162 5.68 14.28 10.41
C GLN A 162 5.33 13.75 11.81
N LYS A 163 4.04 13.47 12.10
CA LYS A 163 3.57 13.05 13.44
C LYS A 163 3.56 11.54 13.64
N ILE A 164 3.82 10.75 12.59
CA ILE A 164 3.96 9.30 12.69
C ILE A 164 5.42 8.94 12.52
N ASP A 165 6.07 8.63 13.63
CA ASP A 165 7.49 8.29 13.69
C ASP A 165 7.74 6.81 14.00
N ASN A 166 6.68 6.05 14.29
CA ASN A 166 6.72 4.61 14.50
C ASN A 166 5.56 3.91 13.75
N PRO A 167 5.82 2.87 12.93
CA PRO A 167 4.77 2.19 12.18
C PRO A 167 3.64 1.61 13.04
N ASP A 168 3.90 1.23 14.29
CA ASP A 168 2.87 0.70 15.20
C ASP A 168 1.83 1.75 15.64
N GLN A 169 2.02 3.02 15.30
CA GLN A 169 1.03 4.09 15.49
C GLN A 169 -0.04 4.11 14.38
N LEU A 170 0.17 3.40 13.26
CA LEU A 170 -0.76 3.35 12.11
C LEU A 170 -1.95 2.41 12.34
N VAL A 171 -2.11 1.88 13.55
CA VAL A 171 -3.17 0.93 13.89
C VAL A 171 -4.54 1.60 13.91
N TYR A 172 -5.56 0.92 13.39
CA TYR A 172 -6.94 1.35 13.59
C TYR A 172 -7.35 1.17 15.05
N ALA A 173 -7.84 2.24 15.69
CA ALA A 173 -8.57 2.17 16.94
C ALA A 173 -9.77 3.11 16.93
N LYS A 174 -10.76 2.82 17.78
CA LYS A 174 -12.02 3.61 17.89
C LYS A 174 -11.86 4.90 18.69
N ASP A 175 -10.64 5.29 19.03
CA ASP A 175 -10.35 6.54 19.73
C ASP A 175 -10.06 7.69 18.75
N ASN A 176 -10.05 8.92 19.25
CA ASN A 176 -9.83 10.11 18.42
C ASN A 176 -8.42 10.23 17.84
N ALA A 177 -7.42 9.57 18.44
CA ALA A 177 -6.03 9.63 17.98
C ALA A 177 -5.80 8.74 16.75
N HIS A 178 -6.49 7.60 16.67
CA HIS A 178 -6.32 6.60 15.62
C HIS A 178 -7.51 6.52 14.65
N LYS A 179 -8.59 7.27 14.90
CA LYS A 179 -9.73 7.36 13.99
C LYS A 179 -9.28 7.86 12.61
N GLY A 180 -9.42 6.99 11.62
CA GLY A 180 -9.04 7.26 10.24
C GLY A 180 -7.92 6.33 9.76
N PHE A 181 -7.06 5.85 10.65
CA PHE A 181 -6.09 4.84 10.27
C PHE A 181 -6.76 3.50 9.97
N ARG A 182 -6.24 2.81 8.99
CA ARG A 182 -6.64 1.50 8.50
C ARG A 182 -5.47 0.52 8.56
N GLY A 183 -4.27 1.01 8.82
CA GLY A 183 -3.06 0.20 8.97
C GLY A 183 -3.16 -0.83 10.08
N VAL A 184 -2.18 -1.72 10.08
CA VAL A 184 -1.95 -2.74 11.09
C VAL A 184 -0.57 -2.49 11.69
N ARG A 185 -0.19 -3.27 12.72
CA ARG A 185 1.16 -3.23 13.30
C ARG A 185 2.22 -3.73 12.31
N MET A 186 3.49 -3.59 12.67
CA MET A 186 4.58 -4.18 11.89
C MET A 186 4.40 -5.69 11.70
N PRO A 187 4.79 -6.25 10.54
CA PRO A 187 4.56 -7.65 10.23
C PRO A 187 5.32 -8.58 11.19
N LYS A 188 4.66 -9.65 11.62
CA LYS A 188 5.27 -10.71 12.45
C LYS A 188 6.04 -11.74 11.64
N ILE A 189 5.85 -11.75 10.32
CA ILE A 189 6.55 -12.65 9.42
C ILE A 189 7.00 -11.90 8.17
N ILE A 190 8.25 -12.14 7.77
CA ILE A 190 8.84 -11.66 6.52
C ILE A 190 9.70 -12.78 5.93
N ASP A 191 10.07 -12.66 4.66
CA ASP A 191 11.10 -13.52 4.08
C ASP A 191 12.49 -12.87 4.09
N THR A 192 13.51 -13.64 3.73
CA THR A 192 14.89 -13.17 3.68
C THR A 192 15.12 -12.05 2.66
N ASP A 193 14.36 -12.01 1.56
CA ASP A 193 14.49 -10.95 0.54
C ASP A 193 13.99 -9.61 1.10
N MET A 194 12.84 -9.63 1.77
CA MET A 194 12.29 -8.47 2.47
C MET A 194 13.25 -7.98 3.56
N LYS A 195 13.78 -8.89 4.39
CA LYS A 195 14.75 -8.54 5.43
C LYS A 195 15.99 -7.87 4.86
N LYS A 196 16.49 -8.38 3.74
CA LYS A 196 17.63 -7.80 3.04
C LYS A 196 17.31 -6.40 2.53
N ALA A 197 16.20 -6.23 1.81
CA ALA A 197 15.77 -4.94 1.26
C ALA A 197 15.61 -3.85 2.35
N ILE A 198 15.00 -4.19 3.49
CA ILE A 198 14.81 -3.25 4.60
C ILE A 198 16.16 -2.83 5.23
N ASN A 199 17.10 -3.75 5.39
CA ASN A 199 18.42 -3.45 5.96
C ASN A 199 19.32 -2.69 4.98
N ASP A 200 19.17 -2.93 3.68
CA ASP A 200 19.95 -2.26 2.64
C ASP A 200 19.46 -0.83 2.35
N LEU A 201 18.19 -0.52 2.64
CA LEU A 201 17.67 0.83 2.54
C LEU A 201 18.28 1.69 3.66
N LYS A 202 19.04 2.72 3.26
CA LYS A 202 19.77 3.58 4.19
C LYS A 202 19.02 4.90 4.46
N PRO A 203 19.20 5.52 5.64
CA PRO A 203 18.58 6.80 5.98
C PRO A 203 18.92 7.96 5.03
N ASP A 204 20.14 7.98 4.48
CA ASP A 204 20.62 9.00 3.53
C ASP A 204 19.94 8.87 2.14
N VAL A 205 19.63 7.64 1.72
CA VAL A 205 18.81 7.38 0.53
C VAL A 205 17.39 7.92 0.73
N LEU A 206 16.78 7.66 1.89
CA LEU A 206 15.45 8.20 2.21
C LEU A 206 15.46 9.74 2.25
N GLU A 207 16.43 10.34 2.93
CA GLU A 207 16.60 11.80 2.98
C GLU A 207 16.69 12.38 1.58
N LYS A 208 17.58 11.84 0.75
CA LYS A 208 17.74 12.31 -0.63
C LYS A 208 16.45 12.24 -1.44
N ILE A 209 15.72 11.12 -1.40
CA ILE A 209 14.45 10.98 -2.13
C ILE A 209 13.45 12.02 -1.65
N LEU A 210 13.28 12.15 -0.35
CA LEU A 210 12.27 13.05 0.23
C LEU A 210 12.61 14.53 0.02
N ASP A 211 13.88 14.90 0.08
CA ASP A 211 14.39 16.24 -0.22
C ASP A 211 14.22 16.60 -1.70
N ASP A 212 14.52 15.67 -2.61
CA ASP A 212 14.32 15.86 -4.06
C ASP A 212 12.83 16.12 -4.40
N HIS A 213 11.91 15.56 -3.61
CA HIS A 213 10.47 15.79 -3.70
C HIS A 213 9.97 16.94 -2.80
N GLY A 214 10.90 17.68 -2.18
CA GLY A 214 10.62 18.90 -1.43
C GLY A 214 9.87 18.70 -0.12
N LEU A 215 9.96 17.53 0.51
CA LEU A 215 9.37 17.32 1.85
C LEU A 215 10.19 18.06 2.92
N SER A 216 9.57 18.36 4.05
CA SER A 216 10.24 19.07 5.15
C SER A 216 11.17 18.15 5.94
N GLN A 217 12.17 18.71 6.61
CA GLN A 217 13.09 17.93 7.45
C GLN A 217 12.38 17.13 8.55
N ALA A 218 11.25 17.63 9.07
CA ALA A 218 10.45 16.91 10.06
C ALA A 218 9.82 15.64 9.48
N GLU A 219 9.34 15.70 8.23
CA GLU A 219 8.80 14.54 7.51
C GLU A 219 9.90 13.54 7.15
N VAL A 220 11.06 14.04 6.73
CA VAL A 220 12.27 13.23 6.50
C VAL A 220 12.67 12.48 7.77
N THR A 221 12.78 13.20 8.89
CA THR A 221 13.13 12.63 10.19
C THR A 221 12.13 11.57 10.62
N ALA A 222 10.82 11.82 10.44
CA ALA A 222 9.78 10.84 10.74
C ALA A 222 9.90 9.57 9.88
N ALA A 223 10.26 9.69 8.60
CA ALA A 223 10.49 8.54 7.71
C ALA A 223 11.72 7.72 8.13
N GLN A 224 12.82 8.40 8.48
CA GLN A 224 14.02 7.75 9.01
C GLN A 224 13.76 7.04 10.34
N ASN A 225 12.96 7.65 11.23
CA ASN A 225 12.55 7.02 12.48
C ASN A 225 11.72 5.75 12.24
N ARG A 226 10.79 5.78 11.29
CA ARG A 226 9.99 4.61 10.89
C ARG A 226 10.87 3.49 10.32
N LEU A 227 11.81 3.82 9.43
CA LEU A 227 12.79 2.85 8.92
C LEU A 227 13.61 2.24 10.06
N SER A 228 14.12 3.07 10.98
CA SER A 228 14.89 2.58 12.14
C SER A 228 14.07 1.68 13.05
N ALA A 229 12.80 2.03 13.31
CA ALA A 229 11.88 1.22 14.11
C ALA A 229 11.63 -0.14 13.44
N LEU A 230 11.41 -0.15 12.12
CA LEU A 230 11.21 -1.37 11.36
C LEU A 230 12.47 -2.26 11.34
N GLN A 231 13.65 -1.68 11.10
CA GLN A 231 14.93 -2.41 11.15
C GLN A 231 15.17 -3.05 12.52
N LYS A 232 14.85 -2.34 13.61
CA LYS A 232 14.89 -2.90 14.98
C LYS A 232 13.88 -4.03 15.17
N HIS A 233 12.67 -3.88 14.65
CA HIS A 233 11.61 -4.90 14.73
C HIS A 233 12.03 -6.21 14.05
N ILE A 234 12.53 -6.15 12.81
CA ILE A 234 12.91 -7.36 12.05
C ILE A 234 14.23 -8.01 12.48
N ALA A 235 15.02 -7.31 13.31
CA ALA A 235 16.20 -7.85 13.95
C ALA A 235 15.87 -8.63 15.23
N ASP A 236 14.70 -8.38 15.82
CA ASP A 236 14.23 -9.03 17.04
C ASP A 236 13.43 -10.30 16.70
N ASN A 237 14.10 -11.46 16.84
CA ASN A 237 13.49 -12.77 16.56
C ASN A 237 12.35 -13.14 17.52
N THR A 238 12.10 -12.37 18.58
CA THR A 238 10.91 -12.53 19.43
C THR A 238 9.68 -11.83 18.86
N LYS A 239 9.88 -10.90 17.91
CA LYS A 239 8.82 -10.11 17.26
C LYS A 239 8.58 -10.51 15.81
N THR A 240 9.62 -10.97 15.11
CA THR A 240 9.54 -11.31 13.69
C THR A 240 10.14 -12.68 13.41
N THR A 241 9.35 -13.53 12.77
CA THR A 241 9.79 -14.78 12.16
C THR A 241 10.30 -14.48 10.75
N VAL A 242 11.50 -14.97 10.40
CA VAL A 242 12.09 -14.82 9.06
C VAL A 242 12.11 -16.18 8.37
N ILE A 243 11.50 -16.28 7.20
CA ILE A 243 11.39 -17.51 6.42
C ILE A 243 12.13 -17.46 5.08
N ASP A 244 12.34 -18.62 4.45
CA ASP A 244 12.76 -18.67 3.04
C ASP A 244 11.60 -18.20 2.14
N PRO A 245 11.86 -17.43 1.06
CA PRO A 245 10.82 -17.00 0.11
C PRO A 245 9.96 -18.12 -0.48
N LYS A 246 10.39 -19.39 -0.46
CA LYS A 246 9.56 -20.53 -0.90
C LYS A 246 8.57 -21.03 0.17
N ASP A 247 8.73 -20.60 1.42
CA ASP A 247 7.98 -21.13 2.56
C ASP A 247 6.69 -20.34 2.86
N TRP A 248 6.25 -19.47 1.94
CA TRP A 248 5.01 -18.68 2.11
C TRP A 248 3.72 -19.52 2.17
N ASN A 249 3.78 -20.81 1.84
CA ASN A 249 2.70 -21.78 2.01
C ASN A 249 2.87 -22.68 3.26
N SER A 250 3.80 -22.35 4.15
CA SER A 250 4.08 -23.16 5.34
C SER A 250 3.10 -22.85 6.48
N LYS A 251 2.92 -23.83 7.37
CA LYS A 251 2.18 -23.64 8.63
C LYS A 251 2.76 -22.51 9.50
N THR A 252 4.07 -22.27 9.42
CA THR A 252 4.72 -21.15 10.13
C THR A 252 4.14 -19.81 9.70
N VAL A 253 3.77 -19.64 8.42
CA VAL A 253 3.08 -18.43 7.94
C VAL A 253 1.72 -18.32 8.57
N ASP A 254 0.91 -19.38 8.51
CA ASP A 254 -0.44 -19.37 9.09
C ASP A 254 -0.41 -19.03 10.59
N ASP A 255 0.57 -19.56 11.34
CA ASP A 255 0.71 -19.32 12.78
C ASP A 255 1.16 -17.88 13.13
N ASN A 256 1.71 -17.13 12.17
CA ASN A 256 2.21 -15.77 12.38
C ASN A 256 1.36 -14.69 11.69
N LEU A 257 0.35 -15.05 10.91
CA LEU A 257 -0.57 -14.10 10.29
C LEU A 257 -1.77 -13.85 11.22
N ASP A 258 -1.90 -12.61 11.70
CA ASP A 258 -3.08 -12.17 12.45
C ASP A 258 -3.59 -10.82 11.93
N LYS A 259 -4.88 -10.54 12.13
CA LYS A 259 -5.52 -9.32 11.65
C LYS A 259 -4.96 -8.01 12.21
N ASP A 260 -4.20 -8.06 13.30
CA ASP A 260 -3.65 -6.87 13.96
C ASP A 260 -2.25 -6.54 13.44
N SER A 261 -1.63 -7.43 12.66
CA SER A 261 -0.28 -7.28 12.10
C SER A 261 -0.11 -7.76 10.65
N SER A 262 -1.19 -8.14 9.97
CA SER A 262 -1.16 -8.52 8.55
C SER A 262 -2.36 -7.98 7.77
N TYR A 263 -2.10 -7.32 6.63
CA TYR A 263 -3.16 -6.94 5.70
C TYR A 263 -3.95 -8.14 5.17
N ALA A 264 -3.26 -9.23 4.81
CA ALA A 264 -3.91 -10.43 4.30
C ALA A 264 -4.87 -11.04 5.33
N ALA A 265 -4.43 -11.19 6.59
CA ALA A 265 -5.27 -11.74 7.66
C ALA A 265 -6.43 -10.80 8.03
N ARG A 266 -6.16 -9.49 8.14
CA ARG A 266 -7.19 -8.48 8.42
C ARG A 266 -8.32 -8.54 7.39
N ASP A 267 -7.96 -8.57 6.11
CA ASP A 267 -8.93 -8.54 5.02
C ASP A 267 -9.61 -9.91 4.84
N PHE A 268 -8.91 -11.01 5.14
CA PHE A 268 -9.49 -12.35 5.19
C PHE A 268 -10.60 -12.45 6.24
N GLU A 269 -10.34 -12.01 7.46
CA GLU A 269 -11.34 -12.03 8.54
C GLU A 269 -12.55 -11.16 8.22
N GLN A 270 -12.32 -9.97 7.64
CA GLN A 270 -13.42 -9.11 7.17
C GLN A 270 -14.28 -9.81 6.12
N ARG A 271 -13.67 -10.55 5.19
CA ARG A 271 -14.39 -11.30 4.17
C ARG A 271 -15.22 -12.43 4.75
N VAL A 272 -14.63 -13.22 5.64
CA VAL A 272 -15.33 -14.34 6.32
C VAL A 272 -16.52 -13.80 7.12
N ALA A 273 -16.34 -12.73 7.88
CA ALA A 273 -17.40 -12.10 8.65
C ALA A 273 -18.54 -11.59 7.75
N PHE A 274 -18.21 -10.94 6.64
CA PHE A 274 -19.20 -10.45 5.67
C PHE A 274 -20.00 -11.60 5.03
N GLN A 275 -19.33 -12.68 4.63
CA GLN A 275 -19.99 -13.86 4.06
C GLN A 275 -20.93 -14.53 5.08
N GLN A 276 -20.54 -14.62 6.35
CA GLN A 276 -21.38 -15.16 7.39
C GLN A 276 -22.63 -14.30 7.59
N GLN A 277 -22.48 -12.98 7.70
CA GLN A 277 -23.61 -12.05 7.82
C GLN A 277 -24.59 -12.14 6.65
N LEU A 278 -24.08 -12.38 5.43
CA LEU A 278 -24.94 -12.55 4.25
C LEU A 278 -25.73 -13.87 4.32
N LYS A 279 -25.10 -14.96 4.75
CA LYS A 279 -25.76 -16.26 4.96
C LYS A 279 -26.87 -16.16 6.01
N ASP A 280 -26.58 -15.51 7.14
CA ASP A 280 -27.55 -15.33 8.22
C ASP A 280 -28.78 -14.55 7.72
N LYS A 281 -28.57 -13.44 7.00
CA LYS A 281 -29.66 -12.66 6.38
C LYS A 281 -30.48 -13.45 5.36
N LEU A 282 -29.86 -14.34 4.58
CA LEU A 282 -30.58 -15.16 3.61
C LEU A 282 -31.40 -16.27 4.29
N ALA A 283 -30.90 -16.84 5.39
CA ALA A 283 -31.63 -17.83 6.19
C ALA A 283 -32.87 -17.21 6.88
N ASP A 284 -32.76 -15.98 7.37
CA ASP A 284 -33.88 -15.24 7.98
C ASP A 284 -35.00 -14.96 6.95
N VAL A 285 -34.66 -14.66 5.70
CA VAL A 285 -35.64 -14.46 4.62
C VAL A 285 -36.33 -15.76 4.23
N GLY A 286 -35.62 -16.89 4.20
CA GLY A 286 -36.18 -18.21 3.85
C GLY A 286 -37.01 -18.88 4.96
N SER A 287 -36.89 -18.42 6.21
CA SER A 287 -37.70 -18.91 7.34
C SER A 287 -38.99 -18.10 7.56
N SER A 288 -39.16 -17.00 6.84
CA SER A 288 -40.31 -16.08 6.90
C SER A 288 -41.30 -16.26 5.73
N SER A 289 -41.11 -17.29 4.91
CA SER A 289 -41.97 -17.69 3.78
C SER A 289 -42.62 -19.04 4.03
#